data_AF-A0A7C3KAA0-F1
#
_entry.id   AF-A0A7C3KAA0-F1
#
_cell.length_a   1.000
_cell.length_b   1.000
_cell.length_c   1.000
_cell.angle_alpha   90.00
_cell.angle_beta   90.00
_cell.angle_gamma   90.00
#
_symmetry.space_group_name_H-M   'P 1'
#
loop_
_entity.id
_entity.type
_entity.pdbx_description
1 polymer ?
#
loop_
_entity_poly.entity_id
_entity_poly.type
_entity_poly.pdbx_seq_one_letter_code
_entity_poly.pdbx_strand_id
1 'polypeptide(L)'
;MGGAEPLSGLMAGHDLGRQLEPALKEVCEGRLSDIRWFRTDWQRGGAATAYAKFGENGATRDVVIKIPVGPMEHRVVSTLAGRDGSPTPRIALHGTEIGGWDLAWLIMERVPGNPLAAHLHKQVFEDLAHAAAGFYKATGEAWPDRPAPPEVNWEQQLERARESLRTNHPAAEQVWAQDIKLVMKKLPKLLAVWNTREINAWCHGDLHAGNLMRRPEGSAWGPPGEVLLDFAEVHPGHWIEDAVYLERIYWAKPEALDGAKPVSLIAKARRALGLDTSDDYQMLANVRRVLMAATIPAFLKQEGHPRYLQAALDVLNRTLPLVG
;
A
#
# COMPACT_ATOMS: atom_id res chain seq x y z
N MET A 1 -31.81 -0.38 34.14
CA MET A 1 -31.77 -0.43 32.66
C MET A 1 -31.16 0.87 32.18
N GLY A 2 -29.83 0.93 32.13
CA GLY A 2 -29.09 2.09 31.63
C GLY A 2 -28.78 1.85 30.16
N GLY A 3 -29.33 2.68 29.29
CA GLY A 3 -29.05 2.67 27.87
C GLY A 3 -27.61 3.12 27.61
N ALA A 4 -26.87 2.35 26.83
CA ALA A 4 -25.61 2.80 26.26
C ALA A 4 -25.91 3.86 25.20
N GLU A 5 -25.44 5.08 25.42
CA GLU A 5 -25.42 6.09 24.37
C GLU A 5 -24.33 5.75 23.33
N PRO A 6 -24.61 5.90 22.03
CA PRO A 6 -23.58 5.76 21.01
C PRO A 6 -22.71 7.03 21.02
N LEU A 7 -21.40 6.85 21.17
CA LEU A 7 -20.40 7.91 20.99
C LEU A 7 -20.33 8.32 19.50
N SER A 8 -21.32 9.09 19.05
CA SER A 8 -21.23 9.89 17.82
C SER A 8 -20.57 11.24 18.15
N GLY A 9 -19.27 11.18 18.44
CA GLY A 9 -18.41 12.35 18.54
C GLY A 9 -17.06 11.95 17.96
N LEU A 10 -16.66 12.57 16.85
CA LEU A 10 -15.38 12.33 16.17
C LEU A 10 -14.21 12.52 17.16
N MET A 11 -13.79 11.43 17.82
CA MET A 11 -12.56 11.38 18.59
C MET A 11 -11.40 11.48 17.60
N ALA A 12 -10.59 12.53 17.72
CA ALA A 12 -9.36 12.63 16.96
C ALA A 12 -8.41 11.51 17.44
N GLY A 13 -7.78 10.76 16.53
CA GLY A 13 -6.93 9.60 16.88
C GLY A 13 -5.81 9.89 17.89
N HIS A 14 -5.37 11.15 18.01
CA HIS A 14 -4.41 11.56 19.04
C HIS A 14 -4.94 11.45 20.49
N ASP A 15 -6.25 11.61 20.69
CA ASP A 15 -6.88 11.43 21.99
C ASP A 15 -6.89 9.95 22.40
N LEU A 16 -7.15 9.07 21.43
CA LEU A 16 -7.11 7.61 21.64
C LEU A 16 -5.73 7.12 22.10
N GLY A 17 -4.65 7.57 21.44
CA GLY A 17 -3.29 7.18 21.82
C GLY A 17 -2.95 7.57 23.26
N ARG A 18 -3.28 8.79 23.68
CA ARG A 18 -3.04 9.28 25.05
C ARG A 18 -3.88 8.52 26.09
N GLN A 19 -5.13 8.19 25.76
CA GLN A 19 -6.01 7.43 26.66
C GLN A 19 -5.52 5.99 26.86
N LEU A 20 -4.96 5.36 25.82
CA LEU A 20 -4.44 3.99 25.89
C LEU A 20 -3.00 3.90 26.39
N GLU A 21 -2.29 5.03 26.56
CA GLU A 21 -0.89 5.05 27.01
C GLU A 21 -0.64 4.31 28.35
N PRO A 22 -1.47 4.46 29.40
CA PRO A 22 -1.27 3.71 30.64
C PRO A 22 -1.36 2.20 30.44
N ALA A 23 -2.37 1.74 29.70
CA ALA A 23 -2.53 0.33 29.36
C ALA A 23 -1.36 -0.18 28.49
N LEU A 24 -0.86 0.66 27.58
CA LEU A 24 0.30 0.32 26.74
C LEU A 24 1.57 0.15 27.59
N LYS A 25 1.81 1.04 28.56
CA LYS A 25 2.95 0.91 29.50
C LYS A 25 2.84 -0.34 30.37
N GLU A 26 1.62 -0.68 30.81
CA GLU A 26 1.33 -1.87 31.60
C GLU A 26 1.66 -3.15 30.82
N VAL A 27 1.12 -3.31 29.60
CA VAL A 27 1.41 -4.50 28.75
C VAL A 27 2.86 -4.56 28.29
N CYS A 28 3.57 -3.42 28.29
CA CYS A 28 5.01 -3.37 28.03
C CYS A 28 5.85 -3.65 29.28
N GLU A 29 5.25 -3.83 30.46
CA GLU A 29 5.93 -4.09 31.74
C GLU A 29 7.01 -3.03 32.06
N GLY A 30 6.71 -1.76 31.76
CA GLY A 30 7.63 -0.65 32.00
C GLY A 30 8.81 -0.57 31.02
N ARG A 31 8.88 -1.42 29.98
CA ARG A 31 9.92 -1.35 28.93
C ARG A 31 9.76 -0.15 28.00
N LEU A 32 8.60 0.51 28.00
CA LEU A 32 8.28 1.62 27.12
C LEU A 32 8.42 2.97 27.83
N SER A 33 9.20 3.89 27.28
CA SER A 33 9.45 5.23 27.82
C SER A 33 9.50 6.31 26.73
N ASP A 34 9.55 7.59 27.13
CA ASP A 34 9.64 8.75 26.23
C ASP A 34 8.60 8.80 25.09
N ILE A 35 7.37 8.40 25.38
CA ILE A 35 6.28 8.35 24.39
C ILE A 35 5.93 9.77 23.94
N ARG A 36 5.97 9.99 22.62
CA ARG A 36 5.66 11.25 21.96
C ARG A 36 4.69 10.99 20.82
N TRP A 37 3.41 11.17 21.09
CA TRP A 37 2.34 11.10 20.10
C TRP A 37 2.49 12.21 19.07
N PHE A 38 2.32 11.85 17.80
CA PHE A 38 2.33 12.80 16.69
C PHE A 38 1.22 12.47 15.70
N ARG A 39 0.90 13.47 14.86
CA ARG A 39 -0.03 13.32 13.75
C ARG A 39 0.74 13.57 12.47
N THR A 40 0.57 12.70 11.48
CA THR A 40 0.99 12.99 10.12
C THR A 40 -0.22 13.42 9.29
N ASP A 41 -0.02 14.31 8.32
CA ASP A 41 -1.09 14.83 7.47
C ASP A 41 -1.77 13.73 6.62
N TRP A 42 -1.14 12.55 6.52
CA TRP A 42 -1.60 11.38 5.78
C TRP A 42 -2.46 10.41 6.60
N GLN A 43 -2.50 10.54 7.94
CA GLN A 43 -3.38 9.72 8.78
C GLN A 43 -4.83 10.13 8.59
N ARG A 44 -5.56 9.38 7.75
CA ARG A 44 -6.99 9.57 7.49
C ARG A 44 -7.91 8.77 8.44
N GLY A 45 -7.35 7.98 9.36
CA GLY A 45 -8.09 7.14 10.31
C GLY A 45 -7.96 7.54 11.78
N GLY A 46 -8.62 6.78 12.67
CA GLY A 46 -8.53 6.92 14.13
C GLY A 46 -7.24 6.37 14.76
N ALA A 47 -6.29 5.89 13.94
CA ALA A 47 -5.00 5.37 14.38
C ALA A 47 -4.13 6.47 14.98
N ALA A 48 -3.55 6.18 16.14
CA ALA A 48 -2.55 6.97 16.83
C ALA A 48 -1.15 6.39 16.54
N THR A 49 -0.18 7.28 16.32
CA THR A 49 1.23 6.91 16.16
C THR A 49 2.07 7.71 17.13
N ALA A 50 3.09 7.07 17.72
CA ALA A 50 4.04 7.74 18.60
C ALA A 50 5.47 7.27 18.33
N TYR A 51 6.43 8.15 18.62
CA TYR A 51 7.81 7.74 18.84
C TYR A 51 7.99 7.42 20.32
N ALA A 52 8.82 6.41 20.63
CA ALA A 52 9.17 6.07 21.99
C ALA A 52 10.55 5.41 22.06
N LYS A 53 10.97 5.10 23.28
CA LYS A 53 12.12 4.25 23.59
C LYS A 53 11.63 2.92 24.14
N PHE A 54 12.23 1.83 23.70
CA PHE A 54 11.93 0.49 24.20
C PHE A 54 13.19 -0.16 24.79
N GLY A 55 13.11 -0.55 26.06
CA GLY A 55 14.18 -1.19 26.82
C GLY A 55 14.05 -2.70 26.80
N GLU A 56 15.09 -3.41 26.36
CA GLU A 56 15.14 -4.86 26.37
C GLU A 56 16.58 -5.35 26.54
N ASN A 57 16.81 -6.31 27.44
CA ASN A 57 18.13 -6.91 27.71
C ASN A 57 19.24 -5.87 28.00
N GLY A 58 18.90 -4.80 28.72
CA GLY A 58 19.84 -3.72 29.07
C GLY A 58 20.15 -2.75 27.91
N ALA A 59 19.61 -2.98 26.71
CA ALA A 59 19.70 -2.05 25.59
C ALA A 59 18.41 -1.23 25.46
N THR A 60 18.53 0.00 24.95
CA THR A 60 17.38 0.85 24.61
C THR A 60 17.41 1.17 23.13
N ARG A 61 16.27 1.02 22.46
CA ARG A 61 16.12 1.27 21.02
C ARG A 61 15.01 2.28 20.73
N ASP A 62 15.15 3.02 19.65
CA ASP A 62 14.08 3.87 19.13
C ASP A 62 13.01 3.02 18.46
N VAL A 63 11.74 3.26 18.84
CA VAL A 63 10.57 2.56 18.33
C VAL A 63 9.50 3.52 17.81
N VAL A 64 8.63 2.98 16.97
CA VAL A 64 7.34 3.55 16.58
C VAL A 64 6.24 2.70 17.19
N ILE A 65 5.26 3.35 17.81
CA ILE A 65 4.02 2.75 18.28
C ILE A 65 2.94 3.02 17.24
N LYS A 66 2.14 2.02 16.88
CA LYS A 66 0.91 2.17 16.09
C LYS A 66 -0.27 1.52 16.81
N ILE A 67 -1.38 2.25 16.96
CA ILE A 67 -2.60 1.74 17.60
C ILE A 67 -3.86 2.56 17.22
N PRO A 68 -5.00 1.93 16.86
CA PRO A 68 -5.13 0.52 16.47
C PRO A 68 -4.47 0.25 15.12
N VAL A 69 -4.18 -1.03 14.89
CA VAL A 69 -3.67 -1.56 13.62
C VAL A 69 -4.68 -2.56 13.05
N GLY A 70 -4.89 -2.54 11.75
CA GLY A 70 -5.81 -3.47 11.09
C GLY A 70 -5.30 -4.93 11.16
N PRO A 71 -6.18 -5.94 11.08
CA PRO A 71 -5.79 -7.35 11.19
C PRO A 71 -4.73 -7.77 10.17
N MET A 72 -4.80 -7.22 8.95
CA MET A 72 -3.84 -7.53 7.90
C MET A 72 -2.45 -6.96 8.20
N GLU A 73 -2.34 -5.68 8.53
CA GLU A 73 -1.06 -5.06 8.87
C GLU A 73 -0.43 -5.74 10.11
N HIS A 74 -1.25 -6.04 11.13
CA HIS A 74 -0.78 -6.79 12.30
C HIS A 74 -0.25 -8.17 11.88
N ARG A 75 -1.01 -8.94 11.08
CA ARG A 75 -0.62 -10.28 10.61
C ARG A 75 0.68 -10.25 9.81
N VAL A 76 0.85 -9.31 8.87
CA VAL A 76 2.06 -9.15 8.06
C VAL A 76 3.26 -8.91 8.95
N VAL A 77 3.16 -7.90 9.79
CA VAL A 77 4.30 -7.46 10.58
C VAL A 77 4.64 -8.49 11.66
N SER A 78 3.66 -9.09 12.34
CA SER A 78 3.91 -10.13 13.35
C SER A 78 4.47 -11.44 12.77
N THR A 79 4.14 -11.77 11.52
CA THR A 79 4.59 -13.03 10.89
C THR A 79 5.95 -12.91 10.21
N LEU A 80 6.23 -11.74 9.62
CA LEU A 80 7.41 -11.53 8.77
C LEU A 80 8.54 -10.77 9.48
N ALA A 81 8.25 -10.07 10.59
CA ALA A 81 9.29 -9.45 11.39
C ALA A 81 10.35 -10.48 11.80
N GLY A 82 11.61 -10.07 11.74
CA GLY A 82 12.75 -10.95 12.06
C GLY A 82 13.12 -11.99 11.00
N ARG A 83 12.30 -12.27 9.97
CA ARG A 83 12.69 -13.20 8.90
C ARG A 83 13.83 -12.62 8.04
N ASP A 84 14.77 -13.47 7.65
CA ASP A 84 15.88 -13.08 6.77
C ASP A 84 15.35 -12.76 5.37
N GLY A 85 15.84 -11.67 4.79
CA GLY A 85 15.39 -11.20 3.47
C GLY A 85 13.98 -10.60 3.42
N SER A 86 13.25 -10.59 4.55
CA SER A 86 11.95 -9.90 4.62
C SER A 86 12.16 -8.37 4.68
N PRO A 87 11.54 -7.60 3.78
CA PRO A 87 11.65 -6.14 3.77
C PRO A 87 10.65 -5.49 4.75
N THR A 88 10.31 -6.13 5.87
CA THR A 88 9.35 -5.57 6.85
C THR A 88 10.08 -4.92 8.02
N PRO A 89 9.43 -4.01 8.76
CA PRO A 89 9.96 -3.50 10.01
C PRO A 89 10.21 -4.65 10.98
N ARG A 90 11.21 -4.48 11.85
CA ARG A 90 11.39 -5.38 12.99
C ARG A 90 10.41 -5.01 14.10
N ILE A 91 10.07 -5.98 14.94
CA ILE A 91 9.11 -5.80 16.04
C ILE A 91 9.81 -5.98 17.37
N ALA A 92 9.51 -5.07 18.29
CA ALA A 92 9.85 -5.23 19.71
C ALA A 92 8.71 -5.94 20.45
N LEU A 93 7.47 -5.51 20.22
CA LEU A 93 6.30 -6.10 20.87
C LEU A 93 5.04 -5.84 20.05
N HIS A 94 4.04 -6.70 20.17
CA HIS A 94 2.73 -6.51 19.56
C HIS A 94 1.66 -7.24 20.37
N GLY A 95 0.39 -6.92 20.13
CA GLY A 95 -0.74 -7.60 20.72
C GLY A 95 -2.02 -7.35 19.93
N THR A 96 -3.03 -8.18 20.17
CA THR A 96 -4.37 -8.05 19.59
C THR A 96 -5.35 -7.36 20.51
N GLU A 97 -4.99 -7.18 21.79
CA GLU A 97 -5.84 -6.57 22.81
C GLU A 97 -5.03 -5.58 23.65
N ILE A 98 -5.70 -4.54 24.17
CA ILE A 98 -5.09 -3.55 25.08
C ILE A 98 -6.14 -2.91 25.98
N GLY A 99 -5.88 -2.87 27.30
CA GLY A 99 -6.77 -2.22 28.27
C GLY A 99 -8.21 -2.78 28.28
N GLY A 100 -8.39 -4.06 27.93
CA GLY A 100 -9.71 -4.71 27.83
C GLY A 100 -10.44 -4.50 26.50
N TRP A 101 -9.79 -3.86 25.51
CA TRP A 101 -10.35 -3.65 24.17
C TRP A 101 -9.70 -4.59 23.15
N ASP A 102 -10.51 -5.12 22.23
CA ASP A 102 -10.06 -5.86 21.04
C ASP A 102 -9.49 -4.87 20.00
N LEU A 103 -8.31 -4.34 20.31
CA LEU A 103 -7.58 -3.38 19.49
C LEU A 103 -6.14 -3.87 19.33
N ALA A 104 -5.80 -4.28 18.11
CA ALA A 104 -4.43 -4.68 17.80
C ALA A 104 -3.48 -3.47 17.80
N TRP A 105 -2.24 -3.70 18.24
CA TRP A 105 -1.20 -2.68 18.38
C TRP A 105 0.18 -3.23 18.07
N LEU A 106 1.09 -2.34 17.65
CA LEU A 106 2.47 -2.67 17.29
C LEU A 106 3.44 -1.71 17.98
N ILE A 107 4.56 -2.25 18.47
CA ILE A 107 5.79 -1.52 18.83
C ILE A 107 6.88 -2.06 17.92
N MET A 108 7.28 -1.23 16.96
CA MET A 108 8.13 -1.63 15.85
C MET A 108 9.36 -0.73 15.72
N GLU A 109 10.33 -1.18 14.93
CA GLU A 109 11.51 -0.42 14.55
C GLU A 109 11.16 0.99 14.08
N ARG A 110 11.83 1.99 14.66
CA ARG A 110 11.90 3.31 14.05
C ARG A 110 13.03 3.32 13.03
N VAL A 111 12.67 3.22 11.75
CA VAL A 111 13.64 3.37 10.65
C VAL A 111 14.06 4.85 10.58
N PRO A 112 15.36 5.18 10.70
CA PRO A 112 15.81 6.57 10.66
C PRO A 112 15.74 7.15 9.25
N GLY A 113 15.68 8.49 9.17
CA GLY A 113 15.63 9.22 7.90
C GLY A 113 14.21 9.46 7.39
N ASN A 114 14.11 9.78 6.10
CA ASN A 114 12.85 10.02 5.41
C ASN A 114 12.53 8.85 4.45
N PRO A 115 11.26 8.66 4.07
CA PRO A 115 10.92 7.81 2.94
C PRO A 115 11.72 8.17 1.69
N LEU A 116 12.05 7.17 0.86
CA LEU A 116 12.86 7.37 -0.34
C LEU A 116 12.17 8.23 -1.40
N ALA A 117 10.85 8.45 -1.28
CA ALA A 117 10.12 9.44 -2.06
C ALA A 117 10.64 10.88 -1.92
N ALA A 118 11.42 11.20 -0.88
CA ALA A 118 12.04 12.52 -0.73
C ALA A 118 13.09 12.82 -1.83
N HIS A 119 13.69 11.78 -2.42
CA HIS A 119 14.76 11.90 -3.42
C HIS A 119 14.60 10.83 -4.51
N LEU A 120 13.62 11.01 -5.40
CA LEU A 120 13.34 10.07 -6.47
C LEU A 120 14.42 10.08 -7.55
N HIS A 121 14.92 8.88 -7.87
CA HIS A 121 15.80 8.57 -8.99
C HIS A 121 15.65 7.10 -9.33
N LYS A 122 16.20 6.66 -10.47
CA LYS A 122 16.00 5.28 -10.98
C LYS A 122 16.30 4.18 -9.95
N GLN A 123 17.41 4.32 -9.21
CA GLN A 123 17.80 3.33 -8.20
C GLN A 123 16.74 3.14 -7.09
N VAL A 124 15.96 4.17 -6.71
CA VAL A 124 14.87 4.00 -5.73
C VAL A 124 13.83 3.00 -6.22
N PHE A 125 13.53 3.00 -7.53
CA PHE A 125 12.56 2.06 -8.11
C PHE A 125 13.15 0.66 -8.29
N GLU A 126 14.45 0.54 -8.47
CA GLU A 126 15.15 -0.75 -8.46
C GLU A 126 15.14 -1.35 -7.05
N ASP A 127 15.42 -0.55 -6.04
CA ASP A 127 15.36 -0.92 -4.61
C ASP A 127 13.93 -1.30 -4.20
N LEU A 128 12.93 -0.52 -4.62
CA LEU A 128 11.51 -0.82 -4.39
C LEU A 128 11.08 -2.13 -5.06
N ALA A 129 11.57 -2.40 -6.28
CA ALA A 129 11.27 -3.66 -6.97
C ALA A 129 11.90 -4.88 -6.29
N HIS A 130 13.13 -4.75 -5.79
CA HIS A 130 13.77 -5.80 -5.00
C HIS A 130 13.04 -6.03 -3.67
N ALA A 131 12.67 -4.96 -2.97
CA ALA A 131 11.87 -5.06 -1.74
C ALA A 131 10.52 -5.73 -2.02
N ALA A 132 9.79 -5.31 -3.06
CA ALA A 132 8.52 -5.93 -3.42
C ALA A 132 8.66 -7.43 -3.73
N ALA A 133 9.69 -7.84 -4.48
CA ALA A 133 9.93 -9.24 -4.76
C ALA A 133 10.29 -10.05 -3.49
N GLY A 134 11.10 -9.48 -2.60
CA GLY A 134 11.40 -10.06 -1.29
C GLY A 134 10.15 -10.24 -0.43
N PHE A 135 9.26 -9.25 -0.45
CA PHE A 135 7.96 -9.31 0.22
C PHE A 135 7.07 -10.43 -0.36
N TYR A 136 6.95 -10.53 -1.68
CA TYR A 136 6.16 -11.59 -2.33
C TYR A 136 6.67 -12.99 -2.00
N LYS A 137 8.00 -13.16 -1.94
CA LYS A 137 8.62 -14.42 -1.54
C LYS A 137 8.31 -14.74 -0.08
N ALA A 138 8.59 -13.81 0.83
CA ALA A 138 8.40 -14.02 2.27
C ALA A 138 6.93 -14.31 2.63
N THR A 139 5.99 -13.58 2.03
CA THR A 139 4.55 -13.83 2.20
C THR A 139 4.10 -15.14 1.56
N GLY A 140 4.61 -15.49 0.37
CA GLY A 140 4.30 -16.76 -0.29
C GLY A 140 4.78 -17.98 0.50
N GLU A 141 5.93 -17.88 1.15
CA GLU A 141 6.46 -18.92 2.04
C GLU A 141 5.70 -18.99 3.37
N ALA A 142 5.30 -17.84 3.93
CA ALA A 142 4.56 -17.79 5.18
C ALA A 142 3.10 -18.24 5.01
N TRP A 143 2.48 -17.88 3.88
CA TRP A 143 1.06 -18.09 3.58
C TRP A 143 0.91 -18.63 2.15
N PRO A 144 1.13 -19.94 1.96
CA PRO A 144 1.01 -20.57 0.64
C PRO A 144 -0.43 -20.49 0.11
N ASP A 145 -1.41 -20.57 1.00
CA ASP A 145 -2.81 -20.41 0.65
C ASP A 145 -3.13 -18.97 0.28
N ARG A 146 -3.62 -18.77 -0.94
CA ARG A 146 -4.03 -17.47 -1.48
C ARG A 146 -5.52 -17.53 -1.79
N PRO A 147 -6.39 -17.06 -0.88
CA PRO A 147 -7.82 -17.03 -1.16
C PRO A 147 -8.13 -16.08 -2.31
N ALA A 148 -9.36 -16.14 -2.81
CA ALA A 148 -9.80 -15.25 -3.87
C ALA A 148 -9.56 -13.77 -3.47
N PRO A 149 -9.04 -12.94 -4.38
CA PRO A 149 -8.84 -11.52 -4.13
C PRO A 149 -10.19 -10.83 -3.88
N PRO A 150 -10.21 -9.69 -3.17
CA PRO A 150 -11.39 -8.85 -3.08
C PRO A 150 -11.94 -8.51 -4.48
N GLU A 151 -13.25 -8.66 -4.66
CA GLU A 151 -13.89 -8.33 -5.94
C GLU A 151 -13.91 -6.82 -6.17
N VAL A 152 -13.45 -6.40 -7.35
CA VAL A 152 -13.57 -5.01 -7.80
C VAL A 152 -14.74 -4.91 -8.78
N ASN A 153 -15.77 -4.16 -8.40
CA ASN A 153 -16.89 -3.88 -9.29
C ASN A 153 -16.53 -2.78 -10.31
N TRP A 154 -15.82 -3.18 -11.37
CA TRP A 154 -15.38 -2.29 -12.44
C TRP A 154 -16.54 -1.59 -13.16
N GLU A 155 -17.67 -2.27 -13.34
CA GLU A 155 -18.86 -1.70 -13.97
C GLU A 155 -19.38 -0.52 -13.15
N GLN A 156 -19.54 -0.70 -11.84
CA GLN A 156 -19.94 0.38 -10.93
C GLN A 156 -18.95 1.55 -10.95
N GLN A 157 -17.64 1.28 -10.98
CA GLN A 157 -16.63 2.34 -11.03
C GLN A 157 -16.66 3.12 -12.35
N LEU A 158 -16.88 2.44 -13.49
CA LEU A 158 -17.02 3.11 -14.79
C LEU A 158 -18.30 3.95 -14.87
N GLU A 159 -19.40 3.49 -14.26
CA GLU A 159 -20.62 4.32 -14.21
C GLU A 159 -20.46 5.53 -13.28
N ARG A 160 -19.77 5.38 -12.15
CA ARG A 160 -19.36 6.52 -11.32
C ARG A 160 -18.47 7.49 -12.09
N ALA A 161 -17.56 6.98 -12.92
CA ALA A 161 -16.72 7.82 -13.77
C ALA A 161 -17.56 8.63 -14.77
N ARG A 162 -18.54 8.01 -15.44
CA ARG A 162 -19.46 8.71 -16.35
C ARG A 162 -20.29 9.77 -15.63
N GLU A 163 -20.83 9.46 -14.47
CA GLU A 163 -21.62 10.43 -13.69
C GLU A 163 -20.77 11.62 -13.24
N SER A 164 -19.54 11.34 -12.82
CA SER A 164 -18.59 12.37 -12.41
C SER A 164 -18.21 13.31 -13.57
N LEU A 165 -18.08 12.80 -14.79
CA LEU A 165 -17.84 13.66 -15.97
C LEU A 165 -19.01 14.62 -16.21
N ARG A 166 -20.25 14.13 -16.12
CA ARG A 166 -21.46 14.94 -16.31
C ARG A 166 -21.63 16.01 -15.24
N THR A 167 -21.12 15.77 -14.04
CA THR A 167 -21.21 16.70 -12.92
C THR A 167 -20.10 17.74 -12.93
N ASN A 168 -18.87 17.35 -13.28
CA ASN A 168 -17.68 18.19 -13.09
C ASN A 168 -17.17 18.86 -14.37
N HIS A 169 -17.63 18.42 -15.56
CA HIS A 169 -17.28 19.02 -16.86
C HIS A 169 -15.78 19.29 -17.09
N PRO A 170 -14.90 18.27 -17.02
CA PRO A 170 -13.47 18.48 -17.25
C PRO A 170 -13.18 18.85 -18.72
N ALA A 171 -12.03 19.48 -18.98
CA ALA A 171 -11.69 20.03 -20.30
C ALA A 171 -11.79 19.04 -21.50
N ALA A 172 -11.60 17.74 -21.27
CA ALA A 172 -11.68 16.69 -22.29
C ALA A 172 -12.94 15.80 -22.13
N GLU A 173 -14.05 16.34 -21.61
CA GLU A 173 -15.27 15.59 -21.28
C GLU A 173 -15.75 14.67 -22.42
N GLN A 174 -15.81 15.19 -23.66
CA GLN A 174 -16.30 14.43 -24.81
C GLN A 174 -15.41 13.22 -25.13
N VAL A 175 -14.09 13.40 -25.09
CA VAL A 175 -13.12 12.32 -25.35
C VAL A 175 -13.24 11.26 -24.26
N TRP A 176 -13.26 11.68 -22.99
CA TRP A 176 -13.48 10.79 -21.85
C TRP A 176 -14.78 9.98 -21.96
N ALA A 177 -15.89 10.62 -22.32
CA ALA A 177 -17.17 9.96 -22.47
C ALA A 177 -17.15 8.90 -23.58
N GLN A 178 -16.46 9.17 -24.69
CA GLN A 178 -16.29 8.21 -25.79
C GLN A 178 -15.42 7.03 -25.36
N ASP A 179 -14.28 7.28 -24.73
CA ASP A 179 -13.33 6.23 -24.32
C ASP A 179 -13.91 5.34 -23.23
N ILE A 180 -14.57 5.90 -22.21
CA ILE A 180 -15.24 5.10 -21.19
C ILE A 180 -16.36 4.25 -21.79
N LYS A 181 -17.14 4.80 -22.73
CA LYS A 181 -18.15 4.01 -23.45
C LYS A 181 -17.53 2.84 -24.20
N LEU A 182 -16.36 3.05 -24.82
CA LEU A 182 -15.63 1.99 -25.52
C LEU A 182 -15.09 0.93 -24.53
N VAL A 183 -14.53 1.36 -23.40
CA VAL A 183 -14.06 0.47 -22.33
C VAL A 183 -15.21 -0.36 -21.79
N MET A 184 -16.36 0.24 -21.48
CA MET A 184 -17.56 -0.48 -21.02
C MET A 184 -18.02 -1.53 -22.03
N LYS A 185 -17.99 -1.23 -23.34
CA LYS A 185 -18.30 -2.21 -24.39
C LYS A 185 -17.30 -3.38 -24.41
N LYS A 186 -16.02 -3.11 -24.14
CA LYS A 186 -14.96 -4.12 -24.08
C LYS A 186 -14.84 -4.81 -22.72
N LEU A 187 -15.51 -4.30 -21.69
CA LEU A 187 -15.34 -4.74 -20.31
C LEU A 187 -15.47 -6.25 -20.12
N PRO A 188 -16.46 -6.96 -20.72
CA PRO A 188 -16.54 -8.41 -20.59
C PRO A 188 -15.28 -9.15 -21.06
N LYS A 189 -14.64 -8.69 -22.16
CA LYS A 189 -13.39 -9.27 -22.66
C LYS A 189 -12.20 -8.94 -21.76
N LEU A 190 -12.12 -7.69 -21.30
CA LEU A 190 -11.07 -7.26 -20.38
C LEU A 190 -11.13 -8.07 -19.08
N LEU A 191 -12.33 -8.26 -18.53
CA LEU A 191 -12.55 -9.06 -17.32
C LEU A 191 -12.32 -10.54 -17.57
N ALA A 192 -12.62 -11.08 -18.74
CA ALA A 192 -12.27 -12.46 -19.07
C ALA A 192 -10.76 -12.70 -18.95
N VAL A 193 -9.93 -11.79 -19.46
CA VAL A 193 -8.47 -11.88 -19.33
C VAL A 193 -8.02 -11.63 -17.88
N TRP A 194 -8.56 -10.59 -17.24
CA TRP A 194 -8.15 -10.21 -15.88
C TRP A 194 -8.51 -11.27 -14.83
N ASN A 195 -9.68 -11.89 -14.95
CA ASN A 195 -10.17 -12.86 -13.97
C ASN A 195 -9.54 -14.24 -14.14
N THR A 196 -8.93 -14.54 -15.29
CA THR A 196 -8.14 -15.77 -15.50
C THR A 196 -6.70 -15.66 -15.02
N ARG A 197 -6.27 -14.48 -14.55
CA ARG A 197 -4.91 -14.29 -14.02
C ARG A 197 -4.68 -15.21 -12.83
N GLU A 198 -3.46 -15.71 -12.71
CA GLU A 198 -3.06 -16.45 -11.51
C GLU A 198 -3.04 -15.51 -10.29
N ILE A 199 -3.37 -16.04 -9.11
CA ILE A 199 -3.16 -15.32 -7.85
C ILE A 199 -1.79 -15.75 -7.31
N ASN A 200 -0.75 -15.12 -7.86
CA ASN A 200 0.64 -15.55 -7.66
C ASN A 200 1.46 -14.70 -6.67
N ALA A 201 0.81 -13.79 -5.93
CA ALA A 201 1.44 -12.95 -4.92
C ALA A 201 0.49 -12.59 -3.78
N TRP A 202 1.06 -12.22 -2.63
CA TRP A 202 0.40 -11.28 -1.73
C TRP A 202 0.85 -9.89 -2.11
N CYS A 203 -0.04 -9.10 -2.68
CA CYS A 203 0.20 -7.73 -3.08
C CYS A 203 0.32 -6.82 -1.86
N HIS A 204 1.19 -5.82 -1.94
CA HIS A 204 1.30 -4.76 -0.95
C HIS A 204 0.04 -3.88 -0.91
N GLY A 205 -0.57 -3.63 -2.07
CA GLY A 205 -1.78 -2.83 -2.24
C GLY A 205 -1.53 -1.32 -2.26
N ASP A 206 -0.50 -0.85 -1.54
CA ASP A 206 -0.03 0.54 -1.58
C ASP A 206 1.48 0.66 -1.84
N LEU A 207 1.97 0.01 -2.90
CA LEU A 207 3.39 -0.03 -3.21
C LEU A 207 3.88 1.28 -3.83
N HIS A 208 4.62 2.10 -3.08
CA HIS A 208 5.29 3.30 -3.59
C HIS A 208 6.51 3.71 -2.76
N ALA A 209 7.34 4.62 -3.30
CA ALA A 209 8.56 5.08 -2.65
C ALA A 209 8.33 5.84 -1.32
N GLY A 210 7.10 6.25 -1.03
CA GLY A 210 6.71 6.85 0.25
C GLY A 210 6.52 5.82 1.36
N ASN A 211 6.28 4.57 0.98
CA ASN A 211 6.22 3.41 1.86
C ASN A 211 7.54 2.62 1.86
N LEU A 212 8.63 3.23 1.41
CA LEU A 212 9.95 2.61 1.38
C LEU A 212 10.95 3.46 2.17
N MET A 213 11.61 2.84 3.13
CA MET A 213 12.72 3.43 3.90
C MET A 213 13.95 2.53 3.82
N ARG A 214 15.10 3.04 4.27
CA ARG A 214 16.36 2.29 4.33
C ARG A 214 16.84 2.15 5.75
N ARG A 215 16.99 0.92 6.22
CA ARG A 215 17.72 0.61 7.45
C ARG A 215 19.20 0.86 7.21
N PRO A 216 19.86 1.73 7.99
CA PRO A 216 21.27 2.05 7.80
C PRO A 216 22.16 0.92 8.32
N GLU A 217 23.43 0.95 7.89
CA GLU A 217 24.48 0.11 8.46
C GLU A 217 24.64 0.38 9.96
N GLY A 218 24.93 -0.67 10.73
CA GLY A 218 25.04 -0.58 12.19
C GLY A 218 23.72 -0.36 12.93
N SER A 219 22.56 -0.50 12.27
CA SER A 219 21.26 -0.42 12.95
C SER A 219 21.14 -1.43 14.09
N ALA A 220 20.60 -0.99 15.22
CA ALA A 220 20.30 -1.84 16.37
C ALA A 220 19.20 -2.88 16.10
N TRP A 221 18.53 -2.80 14.95
CA TRP A 221 17.44 -3.69 14.53
C TRP A 221 17.88 -4.79 13.58
N GLY A 222 19.11 -4.75 13.05
CA GLY A 222 19.64 -5.79 12.17
C GLY A 222 20.34 -5.24 10.93
N PRO A 223 20.59 -6.11 9.93
CA PRO A 223 21.40 -5.74 8.77
C PRO A 223 20.75 -4.64 7.92
N PRO A 224 21.55 -3.78 7.26
CA PRO A 224 21.06 -2.72 6.40
C PRO A 224 20.21 -3.28 5.26
N GLY A 225 19.27 -2.47 4.77
CA GLY A 225 18.42 -2.85 3.64
C GLY A 225 17.11 -2.07 3.59
N GLU A 226 16.35 -2.38 2.56
CA GLU A 226 15.06 -1.78 2.27
C GLU A 226 13.98 -2.27 3.24
N VAL A 227 13.16 -1.34 3.73
CA VAL A 227 12.04 -1.58 4.63
C VAL A 227 10.78 -0.99 4.03
N LEU A 228 9.84 -1.84 3.64
CA LEU A 228 8.48 -1.50 3.26
C LEU A 228 7.65 -1.18 4.50
N LEU A 229 6.73 -0.23 4.36
CA LEU A 229 5.85 0.26 5.40
C LEU A 229 4.40 0.21 4.93
N ASP A 230 3.48 0.30 5.88
CA ASP A 230 2.04 0.42 5.63
C ASP A 230 1.43 -0.78 4.88
N PHE A 231 1.11 -1.83 5.65
CA PHE A 231 0.61 -3.08 5.13
C PHE A 231 -0.91 -3.23 5.26
N ALA A 232 -1.63 -2.11 5.43
CA ALA A 232 -3.08 -2.13 5.63
C ALA A 232 -3.82 -2.70 4.40
N GLU A 233 -3.30 -2.44 3.21
CA GLU A 233 -3.90 -2.82 1.92
C GLU A 233 -3.38 -4.16 1.38
N VAL A 234 -2.65 -4.95 2.18
CA VAL A 234 -2.12 -6.24 1.72
C VAL A 234 -3.25 -7.22 1.41
N HIS A 235 -3.17 -7.88 0.25
CA HIS A 235 -4.19 -8.85 -0.18
C HIS A 235 -3.60 -9.90 -1.12
N PRO A 236 -4.23 -11.10 -1.26
CA PRO A 236 -3.88 -12.03 -2.32
C PRO A 236 -4.21 -11.38 -3.66
N GLY A 237 -3.32 -11.52 -4.65
CA GLY A 237 -3.54 -10.97 -5.98
C GLY A 237 -2.50 -11.44 -6.99
N HIS A 238 -2.46 -10.76 -8.13
CA HIS A 238 -1.38 -10.89 -9.09
C HIS A 238 -0.39 -9.74 -8.90
N TRP A 239 0.92 -10.00 -8.94
CA TRP A 239 1.96 -8.98 -8.70
C TRP A 239 1.87 -7.74 -9.63
N ILE A 240 1.23 -7.88 -10.79
CA ILE A 240 0.95 -6.77 -11.72
C ILE A 240 0.08 -5.69 -11.10
N GLU A 241 -0.73 -6.02 -10.09
CA GLU A 241 -1.56 -5.05 -9.37
C GLU A 241 -0.70 -3.97 -8.72
N ASP A 242 0.31 -4.36 -7.95
CA ASP A 242 1.28 -3.43 -7.36
C ASP A 242 2.13 -2.73 -8.43
N ALA A 243 2.56 -3.46 -9.46
CA ALA A 243 3.45 -2.92 -10.47
C ALA A 243 2.79 -1.81 -11.31
N VAL A 244 1.53 -2.00 -11.70
CA VAL A 244 0.77 -0.99 -12.45
C VAL A 244 0.26 0.12 -11.52
N TYR A 245 -0.05 -0.19 -10.25
CA TYR A 245 -0.34 0.83 -9.24
C TYR A 245 0.84 1.80 -9.07
N LEU A 246 2.07 1.26 -9.00
CA LEU A 246 3.28 2.07 -8.91
C LEU A 246 3.45 2.97 -10.15
N GLU A 247 3.19 2.48 -11.37
CA GLU A 247 3.18 3.33 -12.57
C GLU A 247 2.13 4.45 -12.46
N ARG A 248 0.92 4.09 -12.00
CA ARG A 248 -0.23 4.99 -11.91
C ARG A 248 0.06 6.21 -11.06
N ILE A 249 0.80 6.07 -9.94
CA ILE A 249 1.16 7.20 -9.08
C ILE A 249 1.94 8.27 -9.84
N TYR A 250 2.74 7.86 -10.84
CA TYR A 250 3.64 8.73 -11.59
C TYR A 250 3.16 9.06 -13.00
N TRP A 251 1.97 8.67 -13.42
CA TRP A 251 1.46 8.98 -14.77
C TRP A 251 1.52 10.49 -15.08
N ALA A 252 1.17 11.34 -14.12
CA ALA A 252 1.27 12.80 -14.31
C ALA A 252 2.70 13.35 -14.26
N LYS A 253 3.67 12.60 -13.71
CA LYS A 253 5.06 13.04 -13.48
C LYS A 253 6.03 11.93 -13.91
N PRO A 254 6.03 11.50 -15.18
CA PRO A 254 6.87 10.41 -15.64
C PRO A 254 8.37 10.71 -15.49
N GLU A 255 8.76 11.99 -15.45
CA GLU A 255 10.12 12.43 -15.15
C GLU A 255 10.62 11.96 -13.77
N ALA A 256 9.72 11.79 -12.80
CA ALA A 256 10.06 11.32 -11.46
C ALA A 256 10.49 9.85 -11.43
N LEU A 257 10.14 9.07 -12.47
CA LEU A 257 10.59 7.69 -12.63
C LEU A 257 12.05 7.61 -13.09
N ASP A 258 12.62 8.69 -13.64
CA ASP A 258 14.01 8.70 -14.12
C ASP A 258 14.30 7.52 -15.10
N GLY A 259 13.36 7.30 -16.02
CA GLY A 259 13.42 6.20 -16.99
C GLY A 259 13.14 4.80 -16.42
N ALA A 260 12.85 4.66 -15.12
CA ALA A 260 12.41 3.41 -14.53
C ALA A 260 11.11 2.90 -15.17
N LYS A 261 11.02 1.58 -15.34
CA LYS A 261 9.84 0.88 -15.86
C LYS A 261 9.35 -0.10 -14.80
N PRO A 262 8.45 0.31 -13.88
CA PRO A 262 8.07 -0.47 -12.71
C PRO A 262 7.71 -1.93 -12.99
N VAL A 263 6.86 -2.20 -13.99
CA VAL A 263 6.50 -3.58 -14.39
C VAL A 263 7.72 -4.42 -14.77
N SER A 264 8.65 -3.85 -15.55
CA SER A 264 9.88 -4.56 -15.95
C SER A 264 10.84 -4.76 -14.79
N LEU A 265 10.96 -3.78 -13.89
CA LEU A 265 11.82 -3.87 -12.72
C LEU A 265 11.33 -4.96 -11.75
N ILE A 266 10.03 -4.98 -11.44
CA ILE A 266 9.45 -6.00 -10.56
C ILE A 266 9.54 -7.39 -11.21
N ALA A 267 9.27 -7.52 -12.51
CA ALA A 267 9.46 -8.80 -13.22
C ALA A 267 10.92 -9.30 -13.15
N LYS A 268 11.91 -8.40 -13.28
CA LYS A 268 13.33 -8.75 -13.15
C LYS A 268 13.66 -9.18 -11.71
N ALA A 269 13.19 -8.44 -10.71
CA ALA A 269 13.41 -8.75 -9.31
C ALA A 269 12.77 -10.09 -8.90
N ARG A 270 11.55 -10.37 -9.36
CA ARG A 270 10.85 -11.66 -9.16
C ARG A 270 11.66 -12.83 -9.71
N ARG A 271 12.11 -12.74 -10.97
CA ARG A 271 12.94 -13.78 -11.60
C ARG A 271 14.25 -14.02 -10.85
N ALA A 272 14.88 -12.95 -10.34
CA ALA A 272 16.12 -13.08 -9.54
C ALA A 272 15.91 -13.88 -8.24
N LEU A 273 14.68 -13.93 -7.72
CA LEU A 273 14.31 -14.71 -6.54
C LEU A 273 13.65 -16.06 -6.87
N GLY A 274 13.58 -16.44 -8.15
CA GLY A 274 12.93 -17.67 -8.59
C GLY A 274 11.40 -17.63 -8.54
N LEU A 275 10.79 -16.44 -8.44
CA LEU A 275 9.34 -16.28 -8.48
C LEU A 275 8.85 -16.30 -9.93
N ASP A 276 7.67 -16.87 -10.14
CA ASP A 276 7.10 -17.02 -11.48
C ASP A 276 6.73 -15.67 -12.14
N THR A 277 7.03 -15.59 -13.43
CA THR A 277 6.68 -14.50 -14.36
C THR A 277 6.42 -15.04 -15.77
N SER A 278 6.02 -16.32 -15.88
CA SER A 278 5.85 -17.03 -17.16
C SER A 278 4.55 -16.69 -17.89
N ASP A 279 3.67 -15.96 -17.22
CA ASP A 279 2.43 -15.42 -17.77
C ASP A 279 2.67 -14.36 -18.86
N ASP A 280 1.67 -14.10 -19.70
CA ASP A 280 1.65 -12.89 -20.53
C ASP A 280 1.33 -11.67 -19.66
N TYR A 281 2.28 -11.35 -18.78
CA TYR A 281 2.16 -10.25 -17.82
C TYR A 281 2.08 -8.89 -18.53
N GLN A 282 2.47 -8.81 -19.81
CA GLN A 282 2.31 -7.60 -20.62
C GLN A 282 0.84 -7.37 -20.98
N MET A 283 0.13 -8.41 -21.42
CA MET A 283 -1.31 -8.33 -21.64
C MET A 283 -2.04 -7.99 -20.34
N LEU A 284 -1.71 -8.65 -19.23
CA LEU A 284 -2.30 -8.34 -17.91
C LEU A 284 -2.03 -6.90 -17.47
N ALA A 285 -0.80 -6.41 -17.66
CA ALA A 285 -0.45 -5.02 -17.35
C ALA A 285 -1.27 -4.04 -18.18
N ASN A 286 -1.44 -4.29 -19.48
CA ASN A 286 -2.24 -3.43 -20.34
C ASN A 286 -3.72 -3.44 -19.97
N VAL A 287 -4.29 -4.62 -19.67
CA VAL A 287 -5.67 -4.73 -19.18
C VAL A 287 -5.84 -3.94 -17.88
N ARG A 288 -4.91 -4.08 -16.93
CA ARG A 288 -4.95 -3.34 -15.67
C ARG A 288 -4.83 -1.82 -15.88
N ARG A 289 -3.94 -1.37 -16.77
CA ARG A 289 -3.81 0.06 -17.13
C ARG A 289 -5.11 0.62 -17.68
N VAL A 290 -5.77 -0.10 -18.59
CA VAL A 290 -7.08 0.32 -19.16
C VAL A 290 -8.14 0.41 -18.07
N LEU A 291 -8.28 -0.63 -17.25
CA LEU A 291 -9.27 -0.67 -16.17
C LEU A 291 -9.06 0.47 -15.16
N MET A 292 -7.81 0.70 -14.73
CA MET A 292 -7.50 1.79 -13.80
C MET A 292 -7.69 3.17 -14.43
N ALA A 293 -7.13 3.41 -15.63
CA ALA A 293 -7.20 4.72 -16.28
C ALA A 293 -8.63 5.17 -16.57
N ALA A 294 -9.49 4.25 -17.03
CA ALA A 294 -10.89 4.54 -17.35
C ALA A 294 -11.74 4.90 -16.11
N THR A 295 -11.31 4.50 -14.92
CA THR A 295 -12.05 4.79 -13.66
C THR A 295 -11.60 6.08 -12.97
N ILE A 296 -10.51 6.71 -13.38
CA ILE A 296 -9.99 7.93 -12.74
C ILE A 296 -11.03 9.05 -12.61
N PRO A 297 -11.90 9.31 -13.60
CA PRO A 297 -12.92 10.34 -13.45
C PRO A 297 -13.87 10.09 -12.25
N ALA A 298 -14.05 8.85 -11.79
CA ALA A 298 -14.85 8.57 -10.59
C ALA A 298 -14.28 9.22 -9.33
N PHE A 299 -12.99 9.55 -9.33
CA PHE A 299 -12.25 10.07 -8.18
C PHE A 299 -11.87 11.56 -8.33
N LEU A 300 -12.51 12.32 -9.22
CA LEU A 300 -12.19 13.74 -9.46
C LEU A 300 -12.14 14.60 -8.18
N LYS A 301 -12.98 14.34 -7.19
CA LYS A 301 -12.95 15.08 -5.92
C LYS A 301 -11.67 14.85 -5.10
N GLN A 302 -11.03 13.69 -5.27
CA GLN A 302 -9.83 13.28 -4.52
C GLN A 302 -8.55 13.40 -5.37
N GLU A 303 -8.66 13.18 -6.68
CA GLU A 303 -7.55 13.03 -7.63
C GLU A 303 -7.65 13.97 -8.85
N GLY A 304 -8.62 14.90 -8.87
CA GLY A 304 -8.98 15.71 -10.04
C GLY A 304 -8.01 16.82 -10.43
N HIS A 305 -6.72 16.67 -10.12
CA HIS A 305 -5.72 17.58 -10.64
C HIS A 305 -5.68 17.46 -12.18
N PRO A 306 -5.88 18.54 -12.95
CA PRO A 306 -6.05 18.46 -14.41
C PRO A 306 -4.93 17.73 -15.15
N ARG A 307 -3.67 17.93 -14.71
CA ARG A 307 -2.49 17.22 -15.25
C ARG A 307 -2.59 15.69 -15.10
N TYR A 308 -3.18 15.21 -14.02
CA TYR A 308 -3.33 13.77 -13.77
C TYR A 308 -4.42 13.16 -14.64
N LEU A 309 -5.53 13.87 -14.84
CA LEU A 309 -6.57 13.45 -15.78
C LEU A 309 -6.04 13.35 -17.21
N GLN A 310 -5.28 14.34 -17.67
CA GLN A 310 -4.71 14.27 -19.02
C GLN A 310 -3.78 13.05 -19.15
N ALA A 311 -2.88 12.83 -18.18
CA ALA A 311 -1.97 11.70 -18.22
C ALA A 311 -2.69 10.34 -18.21
N ALA A 312 -3.77 10.22 -17.42
CA ALA A 312 -4.62 9.03 -17.41
C ALA A 312 -5.27 8.78 -18.78
N LEU A 313 -5.80 9.83 -19.41
CA LEU A 313 -6.39 9.76 -20.74
C LEU A 313 -5.35 9.32 -21.78
N ASP A 314 -4.13 9.85 -21.71
CA ASP A 314 -3.03 9.46 -22.60
C ASP A 314 -2.66 7.98 -22.43
N VAL A 315 -2.62 7.48 -21.19
CA VAL A 315 -2.41 6.06 -20.90
C VAL A 315 -3.54 5.22 -21.49
N LEU A 316 -4.79 5.61 -21.30
CA LEU A 316 -5.96 4.90 -21.82
C LEU A 316 -5.91 4.82 -23.35
N ASN A 317 -5.68 5.95 -24.02
CA ASN A 317 -5.60 6.02 -25.48
C ASN A 317 -4.47 5.18 -26.08
N ARG A 318 -3.33 5.09 -25.38
CA ARG A 318 -2.20 4.26 -25.82
C ARG A 318 -2.46 2.76 -25.60
N THR A 319 -3.17 2.40 -24.53
CA THR A 319 -3.28 0.99 -24.08
C THR A 319 -4.53 0.29 -24.56
N LEU A 320 -5.66 0.99 -24.71
CA LEU A 320 -6.93 0.43 -25.17
C LEU A 320 -6.89 -0.25 -26.54
N PRO A 321 -6.08 0.21 -27.52
CA PRO A 321 -5.89 -0.50 -28.79
C PRO A 321 -5.15 -1.83 -28.65
N LEU A 322 -4.35 -2.01 -27.58
CA LEU A 322 -3.49 -3.18 -27.37
C LEU A 322 -4.21 -4.36 -26.70
N VAL A 323 -5.42 -4.14 -26.18
CA VAL A 323 -6.21 -5.13 -25.41
C VAL A 323 -7.56 -5.44 -26.08
N GLY A 324 -7.69 -5.13 -27.38
CA GLY A 324 -8.91 -5.25 -28.18
C GLY A 324 -9.12 -6.60 -28.85
#